data_AF-A0A7X2NGA0-F1
#
_entry.id   AF-A0A7X2NGA0-F1
#
_cell.length_a   1.000
_cell.length_b   1.000
_cell.length_c   1.000
_cell.angle_alpha   90.00
_cell.angle_beta   90.00
_cell.angle_gamma   90.00
#
_symmetry.space_group_name_H-M   'P 1'
#
loop_
_entity.id
_entity.type
_entity.pdbx_description
1 polymer ?
#
loop_
_entity_poly.entity_id
_entity_poly.type
_entity_poly.pdbx_seq_one_letter_code
_entity_poly.pdbx_strand_id
1 'polypeptide(L)'
;MNRGETPTLTIEIDQDGLDLTKAKAIRVTFLQNSTEKTTKELDAISVRNASTLAVKLSQAETLALSEGTVFIQAKIKMDSDNVLVTDIVKQRIDTY
;
A
#
# COMPACT_ATOMS: atom_id res chain seq x y z
N MET A 1 -6.73 -3.98 -11.82
CA MET A 1 -6.97 -5.06 -10.82
C MET A 1 -8.46 -5.28 -10.78
N ASN A 2 -8.92 -6.52 -10.61
CA ASN A 2 -10.36 -6.77 -10.67
C ASN A 2 -10.97 -6.77 -9.27
N ARG A 3 -12.18 -6.21 -9.19
CA ARG A 3 -12.97 -6.19 -7.97
C ARG A 3 -13.30 -7.63 -7.54
N GLY A 4 -13.12 -7.93 -6.25
CA GLY A 4 -13.40 -9.25 -5.67
C GLY A 4 -12.29 -10.31 -5.82
N GLU A 5 -11.15 -9.96 -6.42
CA GLU A 5 -9.97 -10.82 -6.42
C GLU A 5 -9.09 -10.59 -5.18
N THR A 6 -8.01 -11.36 -5.05
CA THR A 6 -6.98 -11.19 -4.01
C THR A 6 -5.64 -10.74 -4.60
N PRO A 7 -5.58 -9.55 -5.22
CA PRO A 7 -4.37 -9.07 -5.86
C PRO A 7 -3.27 -8.80 -4.84
N THR A 8 -2.03 -8.98 -5.28
CA THR A 8 -0.84 -8.50 -4.58
C THR A 8 -0.31 -7.28 -5.30
N LEU A 9 -0.34 -6.13 -4.63
CA LEU A 9 0.15 -4.87 -5.17
C LEU A 9 1.61 -4.68 -4.74
N THR A 10 2.43 -4.24 -5.66
CA THR A 10 3.85 -3.95 -5.42
C THR A 10 4.02 -2.44 -5.43
N ILE A 11 4.57 -1.89 -4.36
CA ILE A 11 4.86 -0.46 -4.20
C ILE A 11 6.37 -0.34 -4.10
N GLU A 12 6.98 0.26 -5.11
CA GLU A 12 8.40 0.58 -5.14
C GLU A 12 8.63 1.97 -4.56
N ILE A 13 9.63 2.08 -3.69
CA ILE A 13 9.94 3.30 -2.96
C ILE A 13 11.37 3.68 -3.30
N ASP A 14 11.49 4.59 -4.27
CA ASP A 14 12.77 5.10 -4.72
C ASP A 14 13.19 6.26 -3.79
N GLN A 15 13.85 5.92 -2.69
CA GLN A 15 14.37 6.91 -1.76
C GLN A 15 15.78 6.52 -1.32
N ASP A 16 16.73 7.43 -1.52
CA ASP A 16 18.15 7.19 -1.28
C ASP A 16 18.41 6.85 0.20
N GLY A 17 19.15 5.76 0.45
CA GLY A 17 19.45 5.28 1.80
C GLY A 17 18.28 4.63 2.55
N LEU A 18 17.14 4.35 1.90
CA LEU A 18 16.01 3.65 2.52
C LEU A 18 16.26 2.15 2.65
N ASP A 19 16.04 1.63 3.86
CA ASP A 19 16.07 0.21 4.16
C ASP A 19 14.81 -0.20 4.94
N LEU A 20 13.78 -0.64 4.20
CA LEU A 20 12.49 -1.05 4.76
C LEU A 20 12.58 -2.23 5.73
N THR A 21 13.69 -2.99 5.74
CA THR A 21 13.88 -4.07 6.71
C THR A 21 14.06 -3.55 8.14
N LYS A 22 14.41 -2.27 8.29
CA LYS A 22 14.53 -1.54 9.57
C LYS A 22 13.30 -0.66 9.85
N ALA A 23 12.21 -0.87 9.13
CA ALA A 23 10.97 -0.15 9.40
C ALA A 23 10.33 -0.69 10.69
N LYS A 24 10.05 0.22 11.63
CA LYS A 24 9.36 -0.09 12.88
C LYS A 24 7.85 -0.22 12.68
N ALA A 25 7.30 0.55 11.76
CA ALA A 25 5.90 0.44 11.35
C ALA A 25 5.75 0.85 9.89
N ILE A 26 4.85 0.18 9.18
CA ILE A 26 4.48 0.53 7.81
C ILE A 26 2.97 0.57 7.76
N ARG A 27 2.43 1.65 7.21
CA ARG A 27 0.99 1.85 7.00
C ARG A 27 0.75 2.15 5.54
N VAL A 28 -0.02 1.32 4.85
CA VAL A 28 -0.44 1.55 3.47
C VAL A 28 -1.91 1.89 3.46
N THR A 29 -2.23 3.06 2.92
CA THR A 29 -3.59 3.58 2.87
C THR A 29 -4.11 3.57 1.43
N PHE A 30 -5.32 3.07 1.27
CA PHE A 30 -6.07 3.02 0.02
C PHE A 30 -7.19 4.07 0.09
N LEU A 31 -7.12 5.07 -0.78
CA LEU A 31 -8.04 6.18 -0.85
C LEU A 31 -8.77 6.18 -2.19
N GLN A 32 -10.09 6.35 -2.15
CA GLN A 32 -10.93 6.44 -3.34
C GLN A 32 -12.04 7.45 -3.11
N ASN A 33 -12.30 8.32 -4.09
CA ASN A 33 -13.30 9.40 -3.99
C ASN A 33 -13.08 10.25 -2.73
N SER A 34 -11.83 10.63 -2.46
CA SER A 34 -11.43 11.40 -1.27
C SER A 34 -11.74 10.74 0.09
N THR A 35 -12.10 9.46 0.09
CA THR A 35 -12.41 8.68 1.31
C THR A 35 -11.38 7.57 1.49
N GLU A 36 -10.84 7.43 2.70
CA GLU A 36 -10.03 6.26 3.08
C GLU A 36 -10.92 5.01 3.08
N LYS A 37 -10.59 4.03 2.23
CA LYS A 37 -11.35 2.79 2.07
C LYS A 37 -10.76 1.64 2.86
N THR A 38 -9.44 1.55 2.91
CA THR A 38 -8.72 0.46 3.56
C THR A 38 -7.36 0.96 4.02
N THR A 39 -6.91 0.46 5.17
CA THR A 39 -5.56 0.66 5.66
C THR A 39 -4.97 -0.71 6.00
N LYS A 40 -3.73 -0.94 5.56
CA LYS A 40 -2.91 -2.09 5.91
C LYS A 40 -1.77 -1.64 6.80
N GLU A 41 -1.48 -2.43 7.81
CA GLU A 41 -0.34 -2.23 8.70
C GLU A 41 0.70 -3.33 8.50
N LEU A 42 1.87 -3.17 9.11
CA LEU A 42 3.07 -3.97 8.88
C LEU A 42 2.81 -5.48 8.86
N ASP A 43 1.98 -6.00 9.77
CA ASP A 43 1.67 -7.44 9.87
C ASP A 43 1.03 -8.03 8.60
N ALA A 44 0.38 -7.19 7.80
CA ALA A 44 -0.27 -7.56 6.54
C ALA A 44 0.53 -7.12 5.29
N ILE A 45 1.76 -6.63 5.47
CA ILE A 45 2.62 -6.12 4.39
C ILE A 45 3.92 -6.93 4.37
N SER A 46 4.27 -7.47 3.21
CA SER A 46 5.53 -8.17 3.02
C SER A 46 6.57 -7.22 2.43
N VAL A 47 7.66 -6.98 3.15
CA VAL A 47 8.84 -6.29 2.62
C VAL A 47 9.61 -7.29 1.75
N ARG A 48 9.68 -7.05 0.44
CA ARG A 48 10.37 -7.97 -0.48
C ARG A 48 11.88 -7.70 -0.55
N ASN A 49 12.27 -6.44 -0.44
CA ASN A 49 13.65 -5.97 -0.45
C ASN A 49 13.69 -4.58 0.21
N ALA A 50 14.86 -3.93 0.23
CA ALA A 50 15.08 -2.67 0.93
C ALA A 50 14.15 -1.52 0.50
N SER A 51 13.58 -1.56 -0.71
CA SER A 51 12.76 -0.48 -1.30
C SER A 51 11.38 -0.92 -1.79
N THR A 52 11.02 -2.21 -1.71
CA THR A 52 9.76 -2.74 -2.27
C THR A 52 8.85 -3.33 -1.20
N LEU A 53 7.62 -2.82 -1.16
CA LEU A 53 6.51 -3.37 -0.37
C LEU A 53 5.58 -4.19 -1.25
N ALA A 54 5.20 -5.37 -0.78
CA ALA A 54 4.13 -6.17 -1.35
C ALA A 54 2.93 -6.17 -0.39
N VAL A 55 1.80 -5.67 -0.87
CA VAL A 55 0.56 -5.54 -0.10
C VAL A 55 -0.48 -6.46 -0.71
N LYS A 56 -0.90 -7.47 0.05
CA LYS A 56 -1.96 -8.39 -0.39
C LYS A 56 -3.31 -7.87 0.08
N LEU A 57 -4.24 -7.71 -0.86
CA LEU A 57 -5.64 -7.41 -0.54
C LEU A 57 -6.42 -8.71 -0.42
N SER A 58 -7.27 -8.78 0.60
CA SER A 58 -8.29 -9.82 0.70
C SER A 58 -9.45 -9.52 -0.26
N GLN A 59 -10.26 -10.54 -0.55
CA GLN A 59 -11.46 -10.38 -1.37
C GLN A 59 -12.44 -9.38 -0.75
N ALA A 60 -12.60 -9.37 0.58
CA ALA A 60 -13.48 -8.41 1.26
C ALA A 60 -13.01 -6.96 1.06
N GLU A 61 -11.70 -6.72 1.12
CA GLU A 61 -11.11 -5.40 0.90
C GLU A 61 -11.24 -4.96 -0.55
N THR A 62 -11.02 -5.86 -1.51
CA THR A 62 -11.22 -5.49 -2.92
C THR A 62 -12.68 -5.25 -3.26
N LEU A 63 -13.63 -5.92 -2.59
CA LEU A 63 -15.07 -5.66 -2.75
C LEU A 63 -15.51 -4.32 -2.15
N ALA A 64 -14.82 -3.85 -1.11
CA ALA A 64 -15.05 -2.53 -0.49
C ALA A 64 -14.61 -1.36 -1.39
N LEU A 65 -13.73 -1.62 -2.36
CA LEU A 65 -13.36 -0.69 -3.41
C LEU A 65 -14.43 -0.68 -4.51
N SER A 66 -14.73 0.51 -5.01
CA SER A 66 -15.59 0.72 -6.18
C SER A 66 -14.78 0.66 -7.47
N GLU A 67 -15.46 0.51 -8.61
CA GLU A 67 -14.84 0.70 -9.92
C GLU A 67 -14.17 2.09 -10.01
N GLY A 68 -13.02 2.17 -10.66
CA GLY A 68 -12.32 3.42 -10.93
C GLY A 68 -10.92 3.50 -10.32
N THR A 69 -10.44 4.72 -10.08
CA THR A 69 -9.05 4.92 -9.61
C THR A 69 -8.98 4.88 -8.09
N VAL A 70 -8.08 4.06 -7.58
CA VAL A 70 -7.68 4.02 -6.16
C VAL A 70 -6.28 4.63 -6.05
N PHE A 71 -6.13 5.51 -5.08
CA PHE A 71 -4.87 6.15 -4.73
C PHE A 71 -4.28 5.41 -3.53
N ILE A 72 -3.03 5.01 -3.66
CA ILE A 72 -2.33 4.19 -2.67
C ILE A 72 -1.13 4.98 -2.20
N GLN A 73 -0.98 5.13 -0.89
CA GLN A 73 0.17 5.79 -0.29
C GLN A 73 0.68 4.97 0.89
N ALA A 74 1.99 4.82 0.98
CA ALA A 74 2.62 4.21 2.14
C ALA A 74 3.24 5.28 3.04
N LYS A 75 3.12 5.06 4.35
CA LYS A 75 3.80 5.80 5.40
C LYS A 75 4.65 4.82 6.19
N ILE A 76 5.92 5.12 6.32
CA ILE A 76 6.91 4.24 6.95
C ILE A 76 7.52 4.99 8.12
N LYS A 77 7.50 4.37 9.30
CA LYS A 77 8.19 4.86 10.48
C LYS A 77 9.46 4.05 10.66
N MET A 78 10.61 4.73 10.60
CA MET A 78 11.93 4.15 10.85
C MET A 78 12.26 4.16 12.34
N ASP A 79 13.23 3.35 12.77
CA ASP A 79 13.71 3.32 14.17
C ASP A 79 14.24 4.67 14.68
N SER A 80 14.76 5.52 13.78
CA SER A 80 15.28 6.86 14.10
C SER A 80 14.18 7.92 14.33
N ASP A 81 12.92 7.49 14.54
CA ASP A 81 11.71 8.32 14.62
C ASP A 81 11.38 9.13 13.35
N ASN A 82 12.15 8.91 12.28
CA ASN A 82 11.87 9.48 10.96
C ASN A 82 10.64 8.82 10.36
N VAL A 83 9.70 9.64 9.88
CA VAL A 83 8.53 9.19 9.13
C VAL A 83 8.71 9.57 7.67
N LEU A 84 8.65 8.56 6.81
CA LEU A 84 8.75 8.69 5.38
C LEU A 84 7.36 8.47 4.78
N VAL A 85 7.02 9.29 3.79
CA VAL A 85 5.76 9.20 3.07
C VAL A 85 6.10 9.01 1.61
N THR A 86 5.56 7.96 1.00
CA THR A 86 5.84 7.64 -0.40
C THR A 86 5.02 8.52 -1.34
N ASP A 87 5.43 8.51 -2.60
CA ASP A 87 4.58 8.96 -3.69
C ASP A 87 3.25 8.18 -3.72
N ILE A 88 2.26 8.84 -4.31
CA ILE A 88 0.93 8.28 -4.47
C ILE A 88 0.92 7.42 -5.73
N VAL A 89 0.75 6.11 -5.55
CA VAL A 89 0.54 5.16 -6.64
C VAL A 89 -0.93 5.16 -7.02
N LYS A 90 -1.22 5.24 -8.31
CA LYS A 90 -2.60 5.18 -8.83
C LYS A 90 -2.83 3.79 -9.41
N GLN A 91 -3.86 3.12 -8.92
CA GLN A 91 -4.24 1.81 -9.41
C GLN A 91 -5.71 1.82 -9.85
N ARG A 92 -5.98 1.33 -11.06
CA ARG A 92 -7.34 1.17 -11.57
C ARG A 92 -7.96 -0.14 -11.07
N ILE A 93 -9.17 -0.04 -10.54
CA ILE A 93 -10.11 -1.12 -10.28
C ILE A 93 -11.04 -1.22 -11.47
N ASP A 94 -11.09 -2.39 -12.07
CA ASP A 94 -12.03 -2.73 -13.13
C ASP A 94 -13.09 -3.70 -12.57
N THR A 95 -14.34 -3.55 -13.02
CA THR A 95 -15.43 -4.49 -12.76
C THR A 95 -15.62 -5.30 -14.04
N TYR A 96 -15.64 -6.63 -13.91
CA TYR A 96 -15.97 -7.52 -15.02
C TYR A 96 -17.42 -7.36 -15.47
#